data_AF-A0AA95JV10-F1
#
_entry.id   AF-A0AA95JV10-F1
#
_cell.length_a   1.000
_cell.length_b   1.000
_cell.length_c   1.000
_cell.angle_alpha   90.00
_cell.angle_beta   90.00
_cell.angle_gamma   90.00
#
_symmetry.space_group_name_H-M   'P 1'
#
loop_
_entity.id
_entity.type
_entity.pdbx_description
1 polymer ?
#
loop_
_entity_poly.entity_id
_entity_poly.type
_entity_poly.pdbx_seq_one_letter_code
_entity_poly.pdbx_strand_id
1 'polypeptide(L)'
;MKSLATWPLLFIFILLNFVPTAQAGMPLLSPEQTIRQVYQPYTGDTAYAKFDPSSFSARLRQAITLDEKLTLPGDGNWLDADPLCNCQDFQHLVLENVTVEQKYAGHADAKVRFRPFSDNPETVSQTLRLVAEGNRWVVDDIISNENSLYHSLNSNNQQTLAALAAMQREQPQDYVRALFEHLNDATWPWTWVVSDDYRQAVEIYEQAAFHTDTDKTHDWQYLYANPLCNCDATKFVSLNALKVVEHTATSARVQVKLMLGNNSQQSSFSQVLNLQRIEGDFTVADVVRPQEGSLLAQMRATTSKMEKGN
;
A
#
# COMPACT_ATOMS: atom_id res chain seq x y z
N MET A 1 -44.47 -46.39 53.41
CA MET A 1 -43.18 -47.12 53.21
C MET A 1 -42.55 -46.67 51.92
N LYS A 2 -41.22 -46.46 51.97
CA LYS A 2 -40.26 -46.12 50.91
C LYS A 2 -40.09 -44.62 50.58
N SER A 3 -39.10 -44.05 51.26
CA SER A 3 -38.39 -42.82 50.93
C SER A 3 -37.49 -43.03 49.72
N LEU A 4 -37.22 -41.98 48.95
CA LEU A 4 -35.96 -41.83 48.22
C LEU A 4 -35.47 -40.40 48.38
N ALA A 5 -34.30 -40.29 49.02
CA ALA A 5 -33.57 -39.08 49.29
C ALA A 5 -32.96 -38.53 47.99
N THR A 6 -33.10 -37.23 47.76
CA THR A 6 -32.43 -36.48 46.70
C THR A 6 -31.11 -35.92 47.24
N TRP A 7 -29.99 -36.44 46.74
CA TRP A 7 -28.66 -35.83 46.87
C TRP A 7 -28.49 -34.69 45.85
N PRO A 8 -27.90 -33.54 46.22
CA PRO A 8 -27.44 -32.56 45.25
C PRO A 8 -26.02 -32.92 44.77
N LEU A 9 -25.86 -33.08 43.46
CA LEU A 9 -24.56 -33.14 42.79
C LEU A 9 -23.91 -31.74 42.82
N LEU A 10 -22.85 -31.60 43.60
CA LEU A 10 -21.99 -30.42 43.63
C LEU A 10 -21.02 -30.50 42.43
N PHE A 11 -21.31 -29.78 41.34
CA PHE A 11 -20.36 -29.60 40.24
C PHE A 11 -19.35 -28.52 40.60
N ILE A 12 -18.12 -28.91 40.95
CA ILE A 12 -16.98 -28.00 41.09
C ILE A 12 -16.41 -27.75 39.69
N PHE A 13 -16.68 -26.57 39.13
CA PHE A 13 -15.97 -26.08 37.93
C PHE A 13 -14.62 -25.49 38.35
N ILE A 14 -13.53 -26.22 38.11
CA ILE A 14 -12.17 -25.68 38.21
C ILE A 14 -11.90 -24.88 36.93
N LEU A 15 -12.05 -23.55 37.01
CA LEU A 15 -11.55 -22.62 35.99
C LEU A 15 -10.03 -22.50 36.12
N LEU A 16 -9.31 -23.37 35.41
CA LEU A 16 -7.88 -23.17 35.12
C LEU A 16 -7.76 -21.98 34.17
N ASN A 17 -7.62 -20.77 34.74
CA ASN A 17 -7.16 -19.60 34.01
C ASN A 17 -5.69 -19.85 33.61
N PHE A 18 -5.48 -20.43 32.43
CA PHE A 18 -4.20 -20.29 31.74
C PHE A 18 -4.07 -18.83 31.34
N VAL A 19 -3.40 -18.04 32.18
CA VAL A 19 -2.81 -16.77 31.73
C VAL A 19 -1.59 -17.17 30.92
N PRO A 20 -1.56 -16.99 29.59
CA PRO A 20 -0.30 -17.07 28.88
C PRO A 20 0.53 -15.89 29.37
N THR A 21 1.44 -16.14 30.31
CA THR A 21 2.56 -15.23 30.54
C THR A 21 3.42 -15.32 29.28
N ALA A 22 3.13 -14.47 28.30
CA ALA A 22 4.08 -14.12 27.28
C ALA A 22 5.25 -13.44 28.00
N GLN A 23 6.21 -14.27 28.46
CA GLN A 23 7.46 -13.79 28.98
C GLN A 23 8.21 -13.24 27.76
N ALA A 24 8.03 -11.95 27.49
CA ALA A 24 8.83 -11.23 26.51
C ALA A 24 10.29 -11.38 26.98
N GLY A 25 11.01 -12.30 26.33
CA GLY A 25 12.43 -12.48 26.59
C GLY A 25 13.14 -11.15 26.34
N MET A 26 14.06 -10.75 27.21
CA MET A 26 14.88 -9.58 26.93
C MET A 26 15.53 -9.73 25.55
N PRO A 27 15.56 -8.66 24.73
CA PRO A 27 16.17 -8.74 23.42
C PRO A 27 17.60 -9.27 23.48
N LEU A 28 17.95 -10.13 22.53
CA LEU A 28 19.27 -10.80 22.50
C LEU A 28 20.43 -9.82 22.28
N LEU A 29 20.16 -8.70 21.61
CA LEU A 29 21.11 -7.63 21.33
C LEU A 29 20.73 -6.38 22.11
N SER A 30 21.72 -5.55 22.43
CA SER A 30 21.47 -4.19 22.89
C SER A 30 20.91 -3.34 21.74
N PRO A 31 20.21 -2.22 22.04
CA PRO A 31 19.75 -1.31 20.99
C PRO A 31 20.88 -0.84 20.07
N GLU A 32 22.08 -0.56 20.61
CA GLU A 32 23.24 -0.13 19.81
C GLU A 32 23.71 -1.23 18.86
N GLN A 33 23.82 -2.47 19.36
CA GLN A 33 24.22 -3.62 18.54
C GLN A 33 23.21 -3.86 17.40
N THR A 34 21.92 -3.74 17.70
CA THR A 34 20.87 -3.83 16.68
C THR A 34 21.03 -2.74 15.62
N ILE A 35 21.21 -1.47 16.00
CA ILE A 35 21.39 -0.39 15.01
C ILE A 35 22.63 -0.61 14.15
N ARG A 36 23.75 -1.02 14.74
CA ARG A 36 24.95 -1.35 13.97
C ARG A 36 24.71 -2.48 12.98
N GLN A 37 23.88 -3.45 13.33
CA GLN A 37 23.46 -4.54 12.43
C GLN A 37 22.58 -4.03 11.29
N VAL A 38 21.62 -3.13 11.58
CA VAL A 38 20.72 -2.51 10.58
C VAL A 38 21.53 -1.78 9.50
N TYR A 39 22.61 -1.09 9.87
CA TYR A 39 23.45 -0.36 8.91
C TYR A 39 24.53 -1.21 8.21
N GLN A 40 24.76 -2.47 8.59
CA GLN A 40 25.79 -3.32 7.95
C GLN A 40 25.63 -3.44 6.42
N PRO A 41 24.41 -3.64 5.86
CA PRO A 41 24.26 -3.79 4.41
C PRO A 41 24.72 -2.56 3.62
N TYR A 42 24.72 -1.37 4.24
CA TYR A 42 25.07 -0.12 3.57
C TYR A 42 26.59 0.10 3.39
N THR A 43 27.44 -0.78 3.93
CA THR A 43 28.89 -0.66 3.74
C THR A 43 29.37 -1.21 2.38
N GLY A 44 28.51 -1.94 1.66
CA GLY A 44 28.83 -2.54 0.37
C GLY A 44 28.63 -1.59 -0.83
N ASP A 45 28.82 -2.15 -2.02
CA ASP A 45 28.42 -1.54 -3.29
C ASP A 45 27.00 -2.00 -3.64
N THR A 46 26.03 -1.08 -3.58
CA THR A 46 24.72 -1.31 -4.17
C THR A 46 24.36 -0.10 -5.02
N ALA A 47 23.88 -0.36 -6.24
CA ALA A 47 23.51 0.69 -7.19
C ALA A 47 22.23 1.45 -6.82
N TYR A 48 21.50 1.01 -5.78
CA TYR A 48 20.25 1.62 -5.31
C TYR A 48 20.02 1.26 -3.84
N ALA A 49 19.51 2.22 -3.06
CA ALA A 49 19.21 2.00 -1.65
C ALA A 49 17.96 1.13 -1.47
N LYS A 50 18.10 0.04 -0.70
CA LYS A 50 16.97 -0.82 -0.33
C LYS A 50 17.10 -1.24 1.13
N PHE A 51 16.11 -0.86 1.93
CA PHE A 51 16.03 -1.28 3.32
C PHE A 51 15.41 -2.67 3.45
N ASP A 52 15.76 -3.39 4.52
CA ASP A 52 15.05 -4.59 4.94
C ASP A 52 13.87 -4.19 5.85
N PRO A 53 12.60 -4.36 5.42
CA PRO A 53 11.45 -4.04 6.24
C PRO A 53 11.43 -4.82 7.56
N SER A 54 12.10 -5.97 7.65
CA SER A 54 12.17 -6.76 8.89
C SER A 54 12.82 -5.99 10.05
N SER A 55 13.62 -4.96 9.75
CA SER A 55 14.24 -4.07 10.74
C SER A 55 13.24 -3.13 11.41
N PHE A 56 12.02 -3.01 10.86
CA PHE A 56 10.97 -2.13 11.36
C PHE A 56 9.95 -2.83 12.25
N SER A 57 9.38 -2.08 13.18
CA SER A 57 8.28 -2.54 14.04
C SER A 57 7.08 -3.02 13.22
N ALA A 58 6.27 -3.90 13.78
CA ALA A 58 5.04 -4.34 13.13
C ALA A 58 4.15 -3.15 12.74
N ARG A 59 4.11 -2.13 13.61
CA ARG A 59 3.35 -0.89 13.42
C ARG A 59 3.85 -0.08 12.22
N LEU A 60 5.16 0.15 12.11
CA LEU A 60 5.73 0.89 10.98
C LEU A 60 5.61 0.10 9.68
N ARG A 61 5.87 -1.22 9.69
CA ARG A 61 5.67 -2.08 8.53
C ARG A 61 4.24 -2.04 8.01
N GLN A 62 3.24 -2.08 8.90
CA GLN A 62 1.84 -1.98 8.50
C GLN A 62 1.52 -0.65 7.80
N ALA A 63 2.09 0.47 8.28
CA ALA A 63 1.92 1.76 7.62
C ALA A 63 2.57 1.80 6.24
N ILE A 64 3.76 1.21 6.08
CA ILE A 64 4.47 1.11 4.80
C ILE A 64 3.68 0.22 3.82
N THR A 65 3.24 -0.96 4.26
CA THR A 65 2.42 -1.85 3.42
C THR A 65 1.09 -1.22 3.02
N LEU A 66 0.48 -0.41 3.90
CA LEU A 66 -0.72 0.33 3.55
C LEU A 66 -0.42 1.41 2.51
N ASP A 67 0.68 2.15 2.66
CA ASP A 67 1.09 3.17 1.70
C ASP A 67 1.41 2.57 0.32
N GLU A 68 2.11 1.43 0.27
CA GLU A 68 2.33 0.68 -0.97
C GLU A 68 1.00 0.31 -1.65
N LYS A 69 0.01 -0.17 -0.88
CA LYS A 69 -1.33 -0.48 -1.40
C LYS A 69 -2.05 0.76 -1.93
N LEU A 70 -1.84 1.89 -1.28
CA LEU A 70 -2.38 3.20 -1.65
C LEU A 70 -1.51 3.93 -2.69
N THR A 71 -0.43 3.34 -3.20
CA THR A 71 0.41 3.92 -4.24
C THR A 71 0.04 3.31 -5.60
N LEU A 72 0.12 4.13 -6.65
CA LEU A 72 -0.04 3.70 -8.04
C LEU A 72 1.04 2.67 -8.44
N PRO A 73 0.70 1.57 -9.13
CA PRO A 73 1.70 0.75 -9.81
C PRO A 73 2.52 1.62 -10.77
N GLY A 74 3.84 1.57 -10.65
CA GLY A 74 4.79 2.40 -11.41
C GLY A 74 5.17 3.75 -10.80
N ASP A 75 4.49 4.21 -9.74
CA ASP A 75 4.85 5.44 -9.03
C ASP A 75 5.69 5.14 -7.77
N GLY A 76 6.53 6.10 -7.39
CA GLY A 76 7.19 6.10 -6.09
C GLY A 76 6.16 6.23 -4.96
N ASN A 77 6.21 5.33 -3.98
CA ASN A 77 5.38 5.42 -2.79
C ASN A 77 5.81 6.62 -1.92
N TRP A 78 5.10 6.91 -0.82
CA TRP A 78 5.37 8.11 -0.02
C TRP A 78 6.81 8.17 0.50
N LEU A 79 7.44 7.02 0.73
CA LEU A 79 8.83 6.97 1.18
C LEU A 79 9.78 7.49 0.10
N ASP A 80 9.50 7.25 -1.18
CA ASP A 80 10.22 7.58 -2.43
C ASP A 80 11.75 7.34 -2.41
N ALA A 81 12.33 6.97 -1.28
CA ALA A 81 13.74 6.81 -0.97
C ALA A 81 13.86 5.86 0.24
N ASP A 82 15.08 5.39 0.53
CA ASP A 82 15.32 4.57 1.71
C ASP A 82 15.35 5.46 2.98
N PRO A 83 14.44 5.25 3.95
CA PRO A 83 14.31 6.13 5.10
C PRO A 83 15.40 5.89 6.17
N LEU A 84 16.12 4.75 6.16
CA LEU A 84 17.21 4.49 7.12
C LEU A 84 18.48 5.27 6.79
N CYS A 85 18.79 5.44 5.51
CA CYS A 85 19.87 6.33 5.08
C CYS A 85 19.37 7.74 4.71
N ASN A 86 18.06 7.93 4.54
CA ASN A 86 17.45 9.14 3.95
C ASN A 86 18.12 9.47 2.62
N CYS A 87 18.17 8.48 1.72
CA CYS A 87 18.92 8.54 0.48
C CYS A 87 18.27 7.70 -0.63
N GLN A 88 18.45 8.13 -1.88
CA GLN A 88 18.15 7.32 -3.07
C GLN A 88 19.30 6.35 -3.37
N ASP A 89 20.51 6.90 -3.28
CA ASP A 89 21.76 6.21 -3.56
C ASP A 89 22.74 6.40 -2.39
N PHE A 90 23.64 5.44 -2.23
CA PHE A 90 24.76 5.50 -1.29
C PHE A 90 25.98 4.79 -1.88
N GLN A 91 27.16 5.06 -1.34
CA GLN A 91 28.38 4.32 -1.70
C GLN A 91 29.27 4.13 -0.47
N HIS A 92 29.37 2.88 -0.02
CA HIS A 92 30.13 2.52 1.18
C HIS A 92 29.77 3.41 2.38
N LEU A 93 28.48 3.47 2.74
CA LEU A 93 28.00 4.33 3.81
C LEU A 93 28.83 4.10 5.08
N VAL A 94 29.30 5.18 5.69
CA VAL A 94 30.11 5.14 6.91
C VAL A 94 29.25 5.55 8.09
N LEU A 95 28.92 4.59 8.95
CA LEU A 95 28.26 4.85 10.24
C LEU A 95 29.28 5.37 11.25
N GLU A 96 29.31 6.68 11.46
CA GLU A 96 30.33 7.36 12.25
C GLU A 96 30.03 7.30 13.75
N ASN A 97 28.76 7.41 14.13
CA ASN A 97 28.37 7.41 15.53
C ASN A 97 26.97 6.79 15.73
N VAL A 98 26.83 6.07 16.83
CA VAL A 98 25.54 5.60 17.37
C VAL A 98 25.53 5.95 18.85
N THR A 99 24.58 6.77 19.28
CA THR A 99 24.39 7.11 20.68
C THR A 99 22.99 6.70 21.10
N VAL A 100 22.90 5.77 22.05
CA VAL A 100 21.63 5.24 22.55
C VAL A 100 21.23 5.90 23.86
N GLU A 101 19.99 6.32 23.94
CA GLU A 101 19.33 6.81 25.15
C GLU A 101 18.17 5.87 25.49
N GLN A 102 18.31 5.08 26.56
CA GLN A 102 17.21 4.26 27.06
C GLN A 102 16.12 5.17 27.64
N LYS A 103 14.87 5.04 27.18
CA LYS A 103 13.75 5.81 27.71
C LYS A 103 13.06 5.07 28.85
N TYR A 104 12.64 3.84 28.60
CA TYR A 104 12.05 2.93 29.58
C TYR A 104 12.15 1.48 29.08
N ALA A 105 11.69 0.52 29.87
CA ALA A 105 11.77 -0.90 29.50
C ALA A 105 11.13 -1.14 28.13
N GLY A 106 11.91 -1.72 27.21
CA GLY A 106 11.46 -2.01 25.84
C GLY A 106 11.42 -0.81 24.88
N HIS A 107 11.89 0.38 25.27
CA HIS A 107 11.94 1.56 24.39
C HIS A 107 13.24 2.37 24.54
N ALA A 108 13.87 2.71 23.41
CA ALA A 108 15.11 3.50 23.37
C ALA A 108 15.13 4.43 22.15
N ASP A 109 15.87 5.53 22.25
CA ASP A 109 16.19 6.37 21.10
C ASP A 109 17.66 6.14 20.72
N ALA A 110 17.94 5.96 19.43
CA ALA A 110 19.29 5.88 18.90
C ALA A 110 19.54 7.05 17.96
N LYS A 111 20.42 7.97 18.38
CA LYS A 111 20.91 9.04 17.51
C LYS A 111 22.05 8.48 16.66
N VAL A 112 21.86 8.50 15.35
CA VAL A 112 22.83 8.00 14.38
C VAL A 112 23.40 9.16 13.58
N ARG A 113 24.70 9.08 13.28
CA ARG A 113 25.38 9.97 12.35
C ARG A 113 26.16 9.14 11.35
N PHE A 114 25.99 9.43 10.06
CA PHE A 114 26.64 8.68 9.01
C PHE A 114 26.92 9.55 7.78
N ARG A 115 27.80 9.06 6.90
CA ARG A 115 28.06 9.62 5.57
C ARG A 115 27.52 8.65 4.53
N PRO A 116 26.52 9.03 3.71
CA PRO A 116 25.99 8.15 2.67
C PRO A 116 27.05 7.74 1.64
N PHE A 117 28.03 8.62 1.37
CA PHE A 117 29.15 8.37 0.46
C PHE A 117 30.47 8.48 1.22
N SER A 118 31.29 7.43 1.17
CA SER A 118 32.55 7.35 1.94
C SER A 118 33.61 8.38 1.55
N ASP A 119 33.56 8.92 0.35
CA ASP A 119 34.44 9.96 -0.19
C ASP A 119 33.90 11.39 0.01
N ASN A 120 32.60 11.52 0.29
CA ASN A 120 31.96 12.79 0.60
C ASN A 120 31.99 13.08 2.12
N PRO A 121 32.44 14.26 2.57
CA PRO A 121 32.43 14.62 3.99
C PRO A 121 31.03 14.98 4.55
N GLU A 122 30.01 15.11 3.70
CA GLU A 122 28.65 15.45 4.14
C GLU A 122 28.04 14.35 5.02
N THR A 123 27.48 14.76 6.16
CA THR A 123 26.93 13.85 7.16
C THR A 123 25.45 14.07 7.38
N VAL A 124 24.73 12.97 7.45
CA VAL A 124 23.32 12.92 7.83
C VAL A 124 23.23 12.52 9.30
N SER A 125 22.29 13.10 10.03
CA SER A 125 21.96 12.71 11.40
C SER A 125 20.48 12.47 11.54
N GLN A 126 20.12 11.41 12.24
CA GLN A 126 18.72 11.01 12.45
C GLN A 126 18.56 10.41 13.85
N THR A 127 17.33 10.42 14.37
CA THR A 127 16.99 9.65 15.58
C THR A 127 16.10 8.48 15.21
N LEU A 128 16.56 7.27 15.48
CA LEU A 128 15.77 6.04 15.33
C LEU A 128 15.11 5.74 16.67
N ARG A 129 13.78 5.77 16.73
CA ARG A 129 13.05 5.28 17.90
C ARG A 129 12.95 3.77 17.82
N LEU A 130 13.29 3.10 18.90
CA LEU A 130 13.37 1.65 18.99
C LEU A 130 12.32 1.11 19.95
N VAL A 131 11.71 -0.01 19.58
CA VAL A 131 10.83 -0.79 20.43
C VAL A 131 11.31 -2.23 20.49
N ALA A 132 11.16 -2.88 21.64
CA ALA A 132 11.36 -4.32 21.79
C ALA A 132 10.09 -5.06 21.35
N GLU A 133 10.18 -5.81 20.25
CA GLU A 133 9.13 -6.70 19.77
C GLU A 133 9.63 -8.15 19.82
N GLY A 134 8.98 -8.98 20.63
CA GLY A 134 9.48 -10.33 20.89
C GLY A 134 10.85 -10.31 21.56
N ASN A 135 11.85 -10.95 20.95
CA ASN A 135 13.23 -11.03 21.45
C ASN A 135 14.22 -10.13 20.67
N ARG A 136 13.73 -9.09 19.98
CA ARG A 136 14.54 -8.18 19.16
C ARG A 136 14.15 -6.72 19.37
N TRP A 137 15.12 -5.83 19.22
CA TRP A 137 14.86 -4.42 18.99
C TRP A 137 14.56 -4.21 17.50
N VAL A 138 13.64 -3.30 17.21
CA VAL A 138 13.25 -2.89 15.86
C VAL A 138 13.03 -1.39 15.82
N VAL A 139 13.23 -0.78 14.65
CA VAL A 139 13.00 0.65 14.42
C VAL A 139 11.50 0.88 14.29
N ASP A 140 10.95 1.65 15.21
CA ASP A 140 9.53 1.99 15.29
C ASP A 140 9.21 3.34 14.63
N ASP A 141 10.19 4.23 14.57
CA ASP A 141 10.06 5.53 13.92
C ASP A 141 11.44 6.10 13.58
N ILE A 142 11.48 6.96 12.57
CA ILE A 142 12.69 7.68 12.15
C ILE A 142 12.37 9.17 12.21
N ILE A 143 13.16 9.90 12.99
CA ILE A 143 13.03 11.35 13.12
C ILE A 143 14.20 11.99 12.36
N SER A 144 13.90 12.56 11.20
CA SER A 144 14.84 13.33 10.37
C SER A 144 14.44 14.81 10.37
N ASN A 145 15.43 15.71 10.49
CA ASN A 145 15.42 17.19 10.45
C ASN A 145 14.30 17.99 11.15
N GLU A 146 13.09 17.47 11.39
CA GLU A 146 12.04 17.96 12.28
C GLU A 146 10.78 17.04 12.35
N ASN A 147 10.67 15.98 11.53
CA ASN A 147 9.43 15.20 11.38
C ASN A 147 9.60 13.71 11.69
N SER A 148 8.51 13.11 12.18
CA SER A 148 8.38 11.65 12.35
C SER A 148 7.97 11.00 11.04
N LEU A 149 8.75 10.01 10.60
CA LEU A 149 8.45 9.21 9.43
C LEU A 149 7.08 8.54 9.57
N TYR A 150 6.85 7.86 10.70
CA TYR A 150 5.59 7.16 10.92
C TYR A 150 4.41 8.13 10.90
N HIS A 151 4.53 9.29 11.57
CA HIS A 151 3.44 10.24 11.67
C HIS A 151 3.05 10.76 10.28
N SER A 152 4.03 11.17 9.48
CA SER A 152 3.79 11.70 8.14
C SER A 152 3.20 10.64 7.21
N LEU A 153 3.80 9.45 7.16
CA LEU A 153 3.33 8.31 6.37
C LEU A 153 1.89 7.92 6.76
N ASN A 154 1.64 7.73 8.05
CA ASN A 154 0.32 7.33 8.53
C ASN A 154 -0.71 8.43 8.31
N SER A 155 -0.36 9.71 8.47
CA SER A 155 -1.26 10.82 8.18
C SER A 155 -1.65 10.85 6.71
N ASN A 156 -0.69 10.64 5.79
CA ASN A 156 -0.95 10.54 4.36
C ASN A 156 -1.93 9.38 4.06
N ASN A 157 -1.65 8.19 4.60
CA ASN A 157 -2.53 7.02 4.46
C ASN A 157 -3.95 7.31 4.95
N GLN A 158 -4.10 7.93 6.13
CA GLN A 158 -5.41 8.26 6.68
C GLN A 158 -6.16 9.31 5.85
N GLN A 159 -5.45 10.28 5.29
CA GLN A 159 -6.06 11.26 4.38
C GLN A 159 -6.61 10.58 3.12
N THR A 160 -5.83 9.69 2.52
CA THR A 160 -6.25 8.90 1.36
C THR A 160 -7.45 8.00 1.69
N LEU A 161 -7.40 7.26 2.81
CA LEU A 161 -8.52 6.42 3.25
C LEU A 161 -9.79 7.24 3.54
N ALA A 162 -9.65 8.41 4.17
CA ALA A 162 -10.78 9.29 4.44
C ALA A 162 -11.41 9.80 3.14
N ALA A 163 -10.58 10.14 2.15
CA ALA A 163 -11.05 10.55 0.84
C ALA A 163 -11.81 9.40 0.14
N LEU A 164 -11.30 8.17 0.21
CA LEU A 164 -11.97 6.99 -0.34
C LEU A 164 -13.30 6.70 0.33
N ALA A 165 -13.34 6.75 1.67
CA ALA A 165 -14.57 6.57 2.44
C ALA A 165 -15.60 7.66 2.12
N ALA A 166 -15.17 8.91 1.94
CA ALA A 166 -16.05 10.02 1.59
C ALA A 166 -16.75 9.87 0.23
N MET A 167 -16.22 9.04 -0.67
CA MET A 167 -16.86 8.72 -1.95
C MET A 167 -17.89 7.60 -1.87
N GLN A 168 -17.85 6.77 -0.82
CA GLN A 168 -18.75 5.63 -0.71
C GLN A 168 -20.21 6.07 -0.65
N ARG A 169 -21.07 5.31 -1.31
CA ARG A 169 -22.53 5.55 -1.36
C ARG A 169 -23.26 4.23 -1.26
N GLU A 170 -24.46 4.28 -0.68
CA GLU A 170 -25.31 3.10 -0.59
C GLU A 170 -25.76 2.61 -1.98
N GLN A 171 -26.03 3.51 -2.91
CA GLN A 171 -26.50 3.12 -4.24
C GLN A 171 -25.36 3.14 -5.27
N PRO A 172 -25.26 2.12 -6.16
CA PRO A 172 -24.15 2.02 -7.11
C PRO A 172 -24.10 3.20 -8.09
N GLN A 173 -25.25 3.74 -8.51
CA GLN A 173 -25.29 4.93 -9.35
C GLN A 173 -24.69 6.17 -8.68
N ASP A 174 -24.87 6.31 -7.36
CA ASP A 174 -24.39 7.48 -6.63
C ASP A 174 -22.89 7.35 -6.39
N TYR A 175 -22.41 6.14 -6.10
CA TYR A 175 -20.97 5.84 -6.01
C TYR A 175 -20.26 6.16 -7.33
N VAL A 176 -20.81 5.71 -8.47
CA VAL A 176 -20.22 5.98 -9.79
C VAL A 176 -20.28 7.47 -10.14
N ARG A 177 -21.31 8.22 -9.74
CA ARG A 177 -21.31 9.68 -9.92
C ARG A 177 -20.19 10.34 -9.13
N ALA A 178 -20.06 10.01 -7.84
CA ALA A 178 -18.98 10.53 -6.99
C ALA A 178 -17.59 10.20 -7.59
N LEU A 179 -17.40 8.97 -8.09
CA LEU A 179 -16.18 8.56 -8.76
C LEU A 179 -15.83 9.49 -9.96
N PHE A 180 -16.78 9.77 -10.84
CA PHE A 180 -16.54 10.63 -12.01
C PHE A 180 -16.45 12.13 -11.68
N GLU A 181 -17.01 12.58 -10.55
CA GLU A 181 -16.77 13.94 -10.05
C GLU A 181 -15.30 14.12 -9.63
N HIS A 182 -14.71 13.10 -9.00
CA HIS A 182 -13.31 13.13 -8.55
C HIS A 182 -12.28 12.82 -9.65
N LEU A 183 -12.68 12.16 -10.75
CA LEU A 183 -11.76 11.83 -11.85
C LEU A 183 -11.13 13.03 -12.58
N ASN A 184 -11.67 14.23 -12.40
CA ASN A 184 -11.07 15.47 -12.94
C ASN A 184 -10.08 16.14 -11.96
N ASP A 185 -9.93 15.61 -10.74
CA ASP A 185 -8.91 16.04 -9.80
C ASP A 185 -7.60 15.34 -10.13
N ALA A 186 -6.61 16.09 -10.62
CA ALA A 186 -5.30 15.55 -11.02
C ALA A 186 -4.51 14.92 -9.86
N THR A 187 -4.98 15.07 -8.61
CA THR A 187 -4.41 14.43 -7.42
C THR A 187 -5.01 13.05 -7.14
N TRP A 188 -6.01 12.62 -7.92
CA TRP A 188 -6.76 11.39 -7.66
C TRP A 188 -6.37 10.23 -8.59
N PRO A 189 -5.68 9.18 -8.08
CA PRO A 189 -5.36 8.01 -8.89
C PRO A 189 -6.55 7.05 -8.98
N TRP A 190 -6.86 6.61 -10.20
CA TRP A 190 -7.95 5.67 -10.47
C TRP A 190 -7.75 4.30 -9.84
N THR A 191 -6.52 3.92 -9.51
CA THR A 191 -6.19 2.62 -8.89
C THR A 191 -6.73 2.49 -7.47
N TRP A 192 -7.01 3.59 -6.78
CA TRP A 192 -7.59 3.51 -5.44
C TRP A 192 -9.00 2.94 -5.41
N VAL A 193 -9.70 2.96 -6.55
CA VAL A 193 -11.11 2.57 -6.62
C VAL A 193 -11.31 1.23 -7.34
N VAL A 194 -10.24 0.57 -7.76
CA VAL A 194 -10.31 -0.77 -8.36
C VAL A 194 -10.09 -1.84 -7.30
N SER A 195 -10.54 -3.06 -7.60
CA SER A 195 -10.37 -4.19 -6.69
C SER A 195 -8.91 -4.63 -6.58
N ASP A 196 -8.56 -5.29 -5.47
CA ASP A 196 -7.24 -5.92 -5.28
C ASP A 196 -6.87 -6.85 -6.45
N ASP A 197 -7.84 -7.61 -6.99
CA ASP A 197 -7.64 -8.50 -8.13
C ASP A 197 -7.24 -7.75 -9.41
N TYR A 198 -7.87 -6.59 -9.63
CA TYR A 198 -7.54 -5.70 -10.75
C TYR A 198 -6.17 -5.05 -10.55
N ARG A 199 -5.89 -4.54 -9.34
CA ARG A 199 -4.59 -3.94 -8.98
C ARG A 199 -3.45 -4.93 -9.16
N GLN A 200 -3.60 -6.16 -8.68
CA GLN A 200 -2.61 -7.22 -8.85
C GLN A 200 -2.37 -7.55 -10.33
N ALA A 201 -3.41 -7.56 -11.16
CA ALA A 201 -3.24 -7.76 -12.60
C ALA A 201 -2.40 -6.65 -13.25
N VAL A 202 -2.55 -5.39 -12.81
CA VAL A 202 -1.74 -4.26 -13.27
C VAL A 202 -0.29 -4.42 -12.86
N GLU A 203 -0.01 -4.76 -11.59
CA GLU A 203 1.35 -4.97 -11.09
C GLU A 203 2.08 -6.11 -11.83
N ILE A 204 1.42 -7.24 -12.07
CA ILE A 204 2.03 -8.36 -12.80
C ILE A 204 2.25 -7.97 -14.28
N TYR A 205 1.29 -7.27 -14.90
CA TYR A 205 1.46 -6.75 -16.24
C TYR A 205 2.65 -5.80 -16.36
N GLU A 206 2.79 -4.86 -15.42
CA GLU A 206 3.90 -3.92 -15.37
C GLU A 206 5.24 -4.64 -15.29
N GLN A 207 5.38 -5.61 -14.38
CA GLN A 207 6.60 -6.41 -14.25
C GLN A 207 6.92 -7.17 -15.55
N ALA A 208 5.92 -7.82 -16.14
CA ALA A 208 6.11 -8.56 -17.40
C ALA A 208 6.53 -7.62 -18.55
N ALA A 209 5.85 -6.48 -18.70
CA ALA A 209 6.13 -5.49 -19.72
C ALA A 209 7.52 -4.85 -19.57
N PHE A 210 8.00 -4.67 -18.33
CA PHE A 210 9.35 -4.17 -18.06
C PHE A 210 10.44 -5.18 -18.46
N HIS A 211 10.14 -6.48 -18.37
CA HIS A 211 11.09 -7.55 -18.69
C HIS A 211 11.13 -7.93 -20.17
N THR A 212 10.09 -7.63 -20.95
CA THR A 212 10.08 -7.82 -22.40
C THR A 212 10.70 -6.61 -23.11
N ASP A 213 11.87 -6.77 -23.73
CA ASP A 213 12.60 -5.74 -24.51
C ASP A 213 11.92 -5.43 -25.87
N THR A 214 10.59 -5.40 -25.90
CA THR A 214 9.78 -5.17 -27.09
C THR A 214 9.22 -3.75 -27.11
N ASP A 215 8.85 -3.29 -28.31
CA ASP A 215 8.43 -1.93 -28.65
C ASP A 215 7.49 -1.33 -27.59
N LYS A 216 8.05 -0.41 -26.78
CA LYS A 216 7.43 0.21 -25.59
C LYS A 216 6.09 0.90 -25.84
N THR A 217 5.70 1.05 -27.10
CA THR A 217 4.47 1.75 -27.52
C THR A 217 3.21 0.88 -27.45
N HIS A 218 3.32 -0.44 -27.63
CA HIS A 218 2.16 -1.36 -27.61
C HIS A 218 2.01 -2.09 -26.27
N ASP A 219 3.12 -2.35 -25.58
CA ASP A 219 3.17 -3.19 -24.37
C ASP A 219 2.91 -2.42 -23.06
N TRP A 220 2.53 -1.14 -23.13
CA TRP A 220 2.21 -0.30 -21.97
C TRP A 220 0.76 0.24 -22.00
N GLN A 221 -0.09 -0.38 -22.82
CA GLN A 221 -1.47 0.04 -23.07
C GLN A 221 -2.30 0.24 -21.79
N TYR A 222 -2.06 -0.58 -20.76
CA TYR A 222 -2.80 -0.56 -19.50
C TYR A 222 -2.18 0.29 -18.40
N LEU A 223 -1.01 0.91 -18.65
CA LEU A 223 -0.28 1.70 -17.66
C LEU A 223 -0.45 3.21 -17.87
N TYR A 224 -0.48 3.67 -19.12
CA TYR A 224 -0.51 5.11 -19.42
C TYR A 224 -1.91 5.72 -19.55
N ALA A 225 -2.94 4.89 -19.76
CA ALA A 225 -4.31 5.35 -19.85
C ALA A 225 -5.09 4.96 -18.60
N ASN A 226 -5.88 5.90 -18.07
CA ASN A 226 -6.81 5.61 -16.99
C ASN A 226 -7.93 4.69 -17.53
N PRO A 227 -8.06 3.44 -17.04
CA PRO A 227 -9.00 2.46 -17.57
C PRO A 227 -10.46 2.84 -17.32
N LEU A 228 -10.75 3.69 -16.33
CA LEU A 228 -12.12 4.15 -16.03
C LEU A 228 -12.66 5.14 -17.06
N CYS A 229 -11.80 5.78 -17.85
CA CYS A 229 -12.17 6.76 -18.87
C CYS A 229 -11.52 6.52 -20.24
N ASN A 230 -10.64 5.51 -20.36
CA ASN A 230 -9.78 5.30 -21.52
C ASN A 230 -9.08 6.61 -21.97
N CYS A 231 -8.59 7.38 -21.01
CA CYS A 231 -8.09 8.73 -21.23
C CYS A 231 -6.68 8.89 -20.67
N ASP A 232 -5.91 9.78 -21.28
CA ASP A 232 -4.64 10.27 -20.72
C ASP A 232 -4.91 11.31 -19.61
N ALA A 233 -3.91 11.56 -18.76
CA ALA A 233 -4.03 12.47 -17.61
C ALA A 233 -4.38 13.94 -17.98
N THR A 234 -4.30 14.32 -19.27
CA THR A 234 -4.53 15.70 -19.72
C THR A 234 -5.94 15.95 -20.24
N LYS A 235 -6.74 14.88 -20.43
CA LYS A 235 -8.09 14.98 -20.99
C LYS A 235 -9.14 15.13 -19.89
N PHE A 236 -9.94 16.19 -20.01
CA PHE A 236 -11.16 16.35 -19.23
C PHE A 236 -12.16 15.22 -19.53
N VAL A 237 -12.74 14.66 -18.47
CA VAL A 237 -13.75 13.61 -18.55
C VAL A 237 -15.06 14.11 -17.93
N SER A 238 -16.18 13.83 -18.59
CA SER A 238 -17.50 14.08 -18.00
C SER A 238 -18.43 12.88 -18.17
N LEU A 239 -19.23 12.63 -17.13
CA LEU A 239 -20.26 11.62 -17.12
C LEU A 239 -21.55 12.19 -17.73
N ASN A 240 -21.86 11.79 -18.97
CA ASN A 240 -23.04 12.28 -19.68
C ASN A 240 -24.32 11.51 -19.33
N ALA A 241 -24.20 10.20 -19.18
CA ALA A 241 -25.33 9.35 -18.81
C ALA A 241 -24.85 8.14 -18.03
N LEU A 242 -25.74 7.63 -17.18
CA LEU A 242 -25.50 6.47 -16.35
C LEU A 242 -26.76 5.62 -16.29
N LYS A 243 -26.60 4.31 -16.36
CA LYS A 243 -27.67 3.32 -16.20
C LYS A 243 -27.17 2.12 -15.40
N VAL A 244 -27.84 1.80 -14.30
CA VAL A 244 -27.65 0.53 -13.60
C VAL A 244 -28.28 -0.58 -14.44
N VAL A 245 -27.48 -1.57 -14.84
CA VAL A 245 -27.89 -2.71 -15.66
C VAL A 245 -28.29 -3.88 -14.76
N GLU A 246 -27.49 -4.15 -13.74
CA GLU A 246 -27.71 -5.20 -12.75
C GLU A 246 -27.28 -4.69 -11.38
N HIS A 247 -27.96 -5.13 -10.31
CA HIS A 247 -27.61 -4.80 -8.93
C HIS A 247 -28.05 -5.93 -8.00
N THR A 248 -27.11 -6.40 -7.19
CA THR A 248 -27.31 -7.38 -6.13
C THR A 248 -26.78 -6.82 -4.81
N ALA A 249 -26.92 -7.57 -3.71
CA ALA A 249 -26.37 -7.16 -2.43
C ALA A 249 -24.83 -6.99 -2.45
N THR A 250 -24.11 -7.69 -3.34
CA THR A 250 -22.65 -7.73 -3.35
C THR A 250 -22.02 -7.24 -4.65
N SER A 251 -22.80 -6.90 -5.67
CA SER A 251 -22.29 -6.46 -6.97
C SER A 251 -23.25 -5.57 -7.73
N ALA A 252 -22.72 -4.79 -8.66
CA ALA A 252 -23.54 -4.03 -9.60
C ALA A 252 -22.85 -3.94 -10.95
N ARG A 253 -23.63 -3.79 -12.02
CA ARG A 253 -23.14 -3.46 -13.36
C ARG A 253 -23.70 -2.13 -13.75
N VAL A 254 -22.84 -1.15 -13.97
CA VAL A 254 -23.24 0.22 -14.28
C VAL A 254 -22.72 0.60 -15.65
N GLN A 255 -23.62 0.80 -16.60
CA GLN A 255 -23.29 1.36 -17.89
C GLN A 255 -23.12 2.87 -17.75
N VAL A 256 -21.99 3.38 -18.21
CA VAL A 256 -21.67 4.81 -18.24
C VAL A 256 -21.47 5.25 -19.69
N LYS A 257 -21.93 6.46 -20.00
CA LYS A 257 -21.60 7.17 -21.23
C LYS A 257 -20.73 8.35 -20.86
N LEU A 258 -19.51 8.34 -21.37
CA LEU A 258 -18.49 9.32 -21.08
C LEU A 258 -18.28 10.24 -22.27
N MET A 259 -17.76 11.41 -21.97
CA MET A 259 -17.40 12.43 -22.94
C MET A 259 -16.01 12.95 -22.61
N LEU A 260 -15.11 12.88 -23.59
CA LEU A 260 -13.70 13.26 -23.46
C LEU A 260 -13.44 14.57 -24.19
N GLY A 261 -12.60 15.42 -23.60
CA GLY A 261 -12.09 16.65 -24.20
C GLY A 261 -12.98 17.88 -23.99
N ASN A 262 -12.46 19.04 -24.40
CA ASN A 262 -13.19 20.31 -24.43
C ASN A 262 -13.62 20.64 -25.87
N ASN A 263 -14.78 21.29 -26.00
CA ASN A 263 -15.46 21.92 -27.15
C ASN A 263 -15.09 21.60 -28.63
N SER A 264 -13.84 21.34 -29.01
CA SER A 264 -13.39 21.12 -30.40
C SER A 264 -12.86 19.71 -30.74
N GLN A 265 -12.63 18.81 -29.75
CA GLN A 265 -12.24 17.40 -29.98
C GLN A 265 -13.06 16.42 -29.14
N GLN A 266 -14.37 16.65 -29.07
CA GLN A 266 -15.26 15.89 -28.19
C GLN A 266 -15.55 14.51 -28.77
N SER A 267 -15.13 13.46 -28.07
CA SER A 267 -15.54 12.08 -28.37
C SER A 267 -16.42 11.56 -27.25
N SER A 268 -17.41 10.73 -27.59
CA SER A 268 -18.25 10.06 -26.60
C SER A 268 -18.25 8.57 -26.86
N PHE A 269 -18.11 7.81 -25.78
CA PHE A 269 -18.14 6.36 -25.82
C PHE A 269 -18.89 5.85 -24.59
N SER A 270 -19.24 4.58 -24.60
CA SER A 270 -19.89 3.92 -23.46
C SER A 270 -19.04 2.75 -22.99
N GLN A 271 -19.13 2.43 -21.71
CA GLN A 271 -18.55 1.23 -21.13
C GLN A 271 -19.36 0.79 -19.91
N VAL A 272 -19.07 -0.38 -19.40
CA VAL A 272 -19.69 -0.92 -18.18
C VAL A 272 -18.63 -1.02 -17.09
N LEU A 273 -18.93 -0.43 -15.94
CA LEU A 273 -18.19 -0.67 -14.72
C LEU A 273 -18.85 -1.85 -13.98
N ASN A 274 -18.10 -2.93 -13.81
CA ASN A 274 -18.50 -4.01 -12.92
C ASN A 274 -18.02 -3.64 -11.52
N LEU A 275 -18.96 -3.46 -10.60
CA LEU A 275 -18.70 -3.14 -9.21
C LEU A 275 -18.89 -4.39 -8.35
N GLN A 276 -18.10 -4.48 -7.29
CA GLN A 276 -18.30 -5.43 -6.20
C GLN A 276 -18.29 -4.69 -4.86
N ARG A 277 -18.95 -5.27 -3.86
CA ARG A 277 -18.86 -4.82 -2.47
C ARG A 277 -17.90 -5.67 -1.68
N ILE A 278 -16.92 -5.02 -1.06
CA ILE A 278 -16.02 -5.63 -0.09
C ILE A 278 -16.20 -4.87 1.22
N GLU A 279 -16.52 -5.60 2.29
CA GLU A 279 -16.71 -5.01 3.63
C GLU A 279 -17.73 -3.85 3.69
N GLY A 280 -18.68 -3.83 2.75
CA GLY A 280 -19.71 -2.80 2.64
C GLY A 280 -19.43 -1.73 1.59
N ASP A 281 -18.19 -1.61 1.12
CA ASP A 281 -17.75 -0.55 0.21
C ASP A 281 -17.71 -1.03 -1.23
N PHE A 282 -18.12 -0.16 -2.16
CA PHE A 282 -18.00 -0.43 -3.58
C PHE A 282 -16.56 -0.25 -4.06
N THR A 283 -16.13 -1.18 -4.90
CA THR A 283 -14.90 -1.09 -5.69
C THR A 283 -15.18 -1.54 -7.13
N VAL A 284 -14.39 -1.04 -8.09
CA VAL A 284 -14.45 -1.41 -9.50
C VAL A 284 -13.70 -2.73 -9.70
N ALA A 285 -14.45 -3.80 -9.87
CA ALA A 285 -13.91 -5.13 -10.13
C ALA A 285 -13.35 -5.25 -11.57
N ASP A 286 -14.00 -4.62 -12.55
CA ASP A 286 -13.58 -4.66 -13.95
C ASP A 286 -14.22 -3.53 -14.75
N VAL A 287 -13.60 -3.21 -15.89
CA VAL A 287 -14.13 -2.30 -16.90
C VAL A 287 -14.36 -3.10 -18.17
N VAL A 288 -15.60 -3.08 -18.68
CA VAL A 288 -15.98 -3.80 -19.90
C VAL A 288 -16.32 -2.80 -20.99
N ARG A 289 -15.56 -2.84 -22.08
CA ARG A 289 -15.77 -1.97 -23.24
C ARG A 289 -16.62 -2.67 -24.29
N PRO A 290 -17.51 -1.93 -25.00
CA PRO A 290 -18.22 -2.46 -26.15
C PRO A 290 -17.23 -3.00 -27.17
N GLN A 291 -17.49 -4.19 -27.72
CA GLN A 291 -16.67 -4.89 -28.72
C GLN A 291 -15.30 -5.41 -28.24
N GLU A 292 -14.63 -4.73 -27.30
CA GLU A 292 -13.34 -5.16 -26.74
C GLU A 292 -13.48 -6.16 -25.57
N GLY A 293 -14.57 -6.06 -24.78
CA GLY A 293 -14.80 -6.93 -23.63
C GLY A 293 -14.10 -6.45 -22.36
N SER A 294 -13.81 -7.40 -21.46
CA SER A 294 -13.20 -7.16 -20.13
C SER A 294 -11.76 -6.68 -20.27
N LEU A 295 -11.43 -5.53 -19.67
CA LEU A 295 -10.05 -5.04 -19.62
C LEU A 295 -9.18 -5.92 -18.72
N LEU A 296 -9.72 -6.37 -17.58
CA LEU A 296 -8.99 -7.26 -16.68
C LEU A 296 -8.60 -8.58 -17.37
N ALA A 297 -9.52 -9.19 -18.12
CA ALA A 297 -9.24 -10.42 -18.85
C ALA A 297 -8.21 -10.21 -19.98
N GLN A 298 -8.30 -9.08 -20.70
CA GLN A 298 -7.34 -8.74 -21.75
C GLN A 298 -5.94 -8.52 -21.18
N MET A 299 -5.81 -7.77 -20.07
CA MET A 299 -4.55 -7.53 -19.38
C MET A 299 -3.87 -8.85 -19.00
N ARG A 300 -4.60 -9.74 -18.33
CA ARG A 300 -4.11 -11.09 -17.96
C ARG A 300 -3.67 -11.91 -19.16
N ALA A 301 -4.46 -11.89 -20.24
CA ALA A 301 -4.14 -12.63 -21.44
C ALA A 301 -2.88 -12.08 -22.13
N THR A 302 -2.68 -10.76 -22.11
CA THR A 302 -1.46 -10.12 -22.63
C THR A 302 -0.25 -10.46 -21.78
N THR A 303 -0.33 -10.32 -20.44
CA THR A 303 0.72 -10.73 -19.50
C THR A 303 1.13 -12.19 -19.73
N SER A 304 0.16 -13.10 -19.82
CA SER A 304 0.42 -14.52 -20.09
C SER A 304 1.10 -14.78 -21.43
N LYS A 305 0.93 -13.92 -22.44
CA LYS A 305 1.64 -14.04 -23.72
C LYS A 305 3.08 -13.54 -23.61
N MET A 306 3.30 -12.44 -22.89
CA MET A 306 4.64 -11.90 -22.61
C MET A 306 5.50 -12.95 -21.87
N GLU A 307 4.95 -13.57 -20.84
CA GLU A 307 5.64 -14.59 -20.04
C GLU A 307 5.93 -15.89 -20.83
N LYS A 308 5.12 -16.23 -21.84
CA LYS A 308 5.31 -17.44 -22.67
C LYS A 308 6.16 -17.20 -23.92
N GLY A 309 6.33 -15.93 -24.31
CA GLY A 309 7.10 -15.51 -25.47
C GLY A 309 8.59 -15.28 -25.18
N ASN A 310 9.00 -15.49 -23.93
CA ASN A 310 10.38 -15.47 -23.43
C ASN A 310 10.91 -16.89 -23.20
#